data_AF-A0A2K5XBU0-F1
#
_entry.id   AF-A0A2K5XBU0-F1
#
_cell.length_a   1.000
_cell.length_b   1.000
_cell.length_c   1.000
_cell.angle_alpha   90.00
_cell.angle_beta   90.00
_cell.angle_gamma   90.00
#
_symmetry.space_group_name_H-M   'P 1'
#
loop_
_entity.id
_entity.type
_entity.pdbx_description
1 polymer ?
#
loop_
_entity_poly.entity_id
_entity_poly.type
_entity_poly.pdbx_seq_one_letter_code
_entity_poly.pdbx_strand_id
1 'polypeptide(L)' 'TTPGGTLFSTTPGGTRIIYDRKFLMECRNSPVTKTPPKDLPAIPGVTSPSSDEPPTEASQSHLRNSPEDKRAG' A
#
# COMPACT_ATOMS: atom_id res chain seq x y z
N THR A 1 -12.73 5.42 -7.50
CA THR A 1 -11.92 4.52 -8.35
C THR A 1 -12.75 4.14 -9.54
N THR A 2 -12.20 4.22 -10.76
CA THR A 2 -12.90 3.76 -11.97
C THR A 2 -13.11 2.24 -11.90
N PRO A 3 -14.26 1.72 -12.36
CA PRO A 3 -14.47 0.28 -12.49
C PRO A 3 -13.40 -0.30 -13.42
N GLY A 4 -12.49 -1.12 -12.89
CA GLY A 4 -11.33 -1.67 -13.63
C GLY A 4 -9.97 -1.40 -12.99
N GLY A 5 -9.88 -0.53 -11.98
CA GLY A 5 -8.65 -0.36 -11.19
C GLY A 5 -7.53 0.44 -11.87
N THR A 6 -7.84 1.16 -12.95
CA THR A 6 -6.91 2.03 -13.67
C THR A 6 -6.98 3.46 -13.15
N LEU A 7 -5.85 4.04 -12.72
CA LEU A 7 -5.78 5.44 -12.31
C LEU A 7 -5.50 6.33 -13.52
N PHE A 8 -6.27 7.41 -13.65
CA PHE A 8 -6.12 8.38 -14.74
C PHE A 8 -5.68 9.73 -14.17
N SER A 9 -4.64 10.32 -14.76
CA SER A 9 -4.23 11.71 -14.56
C SER A 9 -4.15 12.42 -15.91
N THR A 10 -4.15 13.75 -15.92
CA THR A 10 -4.05 14.56 -17.13
C THR A 10 -2.99 15.62 -16.94
N THR A 11 -2.08 15.74 -17.91
CA THR A 11 -1.17 16.90 -17.95
C THR A 11 -1.93 18.15 -18.42
N PRO A 12 -1.47 19.38 -18.08
CA PRO A 12 -2.08 20.62 -18.56
C PRO A 12 -2.21 20.74 -20.09
N GLY A 13 -1.49 19.92 -20.87
CA GLY A 13 -1.58 19.84 -22.33
C GLY A 13 -2.59 18.81 -22.87
N GLY A 14 -3.38 18.15 -22.01
CA GLY A 14 -4.45 17.25 -22.43
C GLY A 14 -4.06 15.78 -22.64
N THR A 15 -2.79 15.41 -22.42
CA THR A 15 -2.36 14.01 -22.49
C THR A 15 -2.77 13.26 -21.22
N ARG A 16 -3.44 12.13 -21.41
CA ARG A 16 -3.84 11.24 -20.31
C ARG A 16 -2.65 10.38 -19.88
N ILE A 17 -2.32 10.43 -18.60
CA ILE A 17 -1.41 9.49 -17.96
C ILE A 17 -2.25 8.36 -17.38
N ILE A 18 -1.90 7.12 -17.72
CA ILE A 18 -2.65 5.91 -17.36
C ILE A 18 -1.72 5.02 -16.54
N TYR A 19 -2.15 4.67 -15.33
CA TYR A 19 -1.45 3.69 -14.50
C TYR A 19 -2.34 2.47 -14.26
N ASP A 20 -1.81 1.29 -14.54
CA ASP A 20 -2.47 0.04 -14.20
C ASP A 20 -2.22 -0.34 -12.73
N ARG A 21 -3.01 -1.30 -12.23
CA ARG A 21 -2.87 -1.80 -10.87
C ARG A 21 -1.51 -2.43 -10.60
N LYS A 22 -0.93 -3.16 -11.56
CA LYS A 22 0.33 -3.89 -11.36
C LYS A 22 1.48 -2.91 -11.15
N PHE A 23 1.60 -1.93 -12.02
CA PHE A 23 2.59 -0.85 -11.96
C PHE A 23 2.49 -0.08 -10.64
N LEU A 24 1.28 0.35 -10.24
CA LEU A 24 1.11 1.08 -8.97
C LEU A 24 1.53 0.26 -7.75
N MET A 25 1.25 -1.05 -7.76
CA MET A 25 1.66 -1.94 -6.68
C MET A 25 3.16 -2.20 -6.69
N GLU A 26 3.82 -2.18 -7.85
CA GLU A 26 5.27 -2.26 -7.97
C GLU A 26 5.95 -0.99 -7.45
N CYS A 27 5.38 0.19 -7.70
CA CYS A 27 5.88 1.47 -7.15
C CYS A 27 5.94 1.49 -5.62
N ARG A 28 5.09 0.72 -4.92
CA ARG A 28 5.13 0.58 -3.44
C ARG A 28 6.47 0.07 -2.91
N ASN A 29 7.23 -0.66 -3.72
CA ASN A 29 8.51 -1.24 -3.28
C ASN A 29 9.68 -0.24 -3.32
N SER A 30 9.46 0.98 -3.81
CA SER A 30 10.49 2.03 -3.86
C SER A 30 10.91 2.45 -2.44
N PRO A 31 12.21 2.69 -2.18
CA PRO A 31 12.67 3.15 -0.87
C PRO A 31 12.04 4.49 -0.44
N VAL A 32 11.66 5.34 -1.40
CA VAL A 32 11.07 6.67 -1.14
C VAL A 32 9.71 6.55 -0.42
N THR A 33 8.99 5.44 -0.60
CA THR A 33 7.66 5.28 0.03
C THR A 33 7.74 4.89 1.50
N LYS A 34 8.93 4.57 2.02
CA LYS A 34 9.14 4.24 3.44
C LYS A 34 9.30 5.48 4.32
N THR A 35 9.58 6.63 3.72
CA THR A 35 9.72 7.90 4.44
C THR A 35 8.36 8.60 4.50
N PRO A 36 7.85 8.98 5.69
CA PRO A 36 6.60 9.73 5.78
C PRO A 36 6.72 11.12 5.16
N PRO A 37 5.61 11.75 4.71
CA PRO A 37 5.61 13.15 4.29
C PRO A 37 6.09 14.07 5.42
N LYS A 38 6.88 15.10 5.06
CA LYS A 38 7.50 16.03 6.04
C LYS A 38 6.50 16.70 6.98
N ASP A 39 5.32 17.05 6.47
CA ASP A 39 4.28 17.77 7.19
C ASP A 39 3.09 16.86 7.54
N LEU A 40 3.33 15.56 7.75
CA LEU A 40 2.27 14.62 8.13
C LEU A 40 1.82 14.88 9.59
N PRO A 41 0.57 15.32 9.83
CA PRO A 41 0.10 15.58 11.19
C PRO A 41 -0.01 14.27 12.00
N ALA A 42 0.24 14.34 13.30
CA ALA A 42 0.02 13.24 14.24
C ALA A 42 -1.44 13.22 14.70
N ILE A 43 -2.26 12.38 14.08
CA ILE A 43 -3.68 12.22 14.36
C ILE A 43 -3.86 10.85 15.03
N PRO A 44 -4.24 10.81 16.33
CA PRO A 44 -4.40 9.57 17.07
C PRO A 44 -5.33 8.58 16.35
N GLY A 45 -4.86 7.35 16.13
CA GLY A 45 -5.62 6.28 15.47
C GLY A 45 -5.71 6.38 13.94
N VAL A 46 -5.15 7.43 13.31
CA VAL A 46 -5.20 7.61 11.84
C VAL A 46 -3.81 7.63 11.24
N THR A 47 -2.92 8.46 11.77
CA THR A 47 -1.55 8.59 11.28
C THR A 47 -0.57 8.13 12.34
N SER A 48 0.48 7.47 11.88
CA SER A 48 1.63 7.08 12.69
C SER A 48 2.86 7.74 12.07
N PRO A 49 3.14 9.02 12.37
CA PRO A 49 4.39 9.63 11.94
C PRO A 49 5.54 8.79 12.52
N SER A 50 6.43 8.28 11.66
CA SER A 50 7.50 7.39 12.10
C SER A 50 8.46 8.18 12.99
N SER A 51 8.60 7.76 14.25
CA SER A 51 9.81 8.02 15.02
C SER A 51 10.99 7.35 14.29
N ASP A 52 12.18 7.97 14.32
CA ASP A 52 13.43 7.47 13.72
C ASP A 52 13.87 6.09 14.29
N GLU A 53 13.13 5.02 14.01
CA GLU A 53 13.51 3.64 14.33
C GLU A 53 13.62 2.84 13.02
N PRO A 54 14.71 2.08 12.82
CA PRO A 54 14.93 1.34 11.60
C PRO A 54 13.76 0.37 11.34
N PRO A 55 13.38 0.13 10.08
CA PRO A 55 12.25 -0.73 9.76
C PRO A 55 12.57 -2.16 10.22
N THR A 56 12.00 -2.58 11.35
CA THR A 56 11.86 -4.00 11.64
C THR A 56 10.94 -4.55 10.55
N GLU A 57 11.50 -5.48 9.80
CA GLU A 57 10.86 -6.29 8.77
C GLU A 57 9.45 -6.67 9.23
N ALA A 58 8.43 -6.05 8.62
CA ALA A 58 7.06 -6.50 8.71
C ALA A 58 7.00 -7.84 7.97
N SER A 59 7.43 -8.89 8.66
CA SER A 59 7.24 -10.28 8.30
C SER A 59 5.78 -10.43 7.89
N GLN A 60 5.58 -10.84 6.65
CA GLN A 60 4.28 -11.21 6.11
C GLN A 60 3.72 -12.39 6.93
N SER A 61 3.05 -12.12 8.04
CA SER A 61 2.29 -13.11 8.81
C SER A 61 0.81 -13.05 8.45
N HIS A 62 0.49 -13.10 7.16
CA HIS A 62 -0.87 -13.40 6.69
C HIS A 62 -0.94 -14.69 5.85
N LEU A 63 0.02 -15.60 6.04
CA LEU A 63 -0.08 -17.00 5.67
C LEU A 63 -0.16 -17.89 6.93
N ARG A 64 -1.25 -17.81 7.68
CA ARG A 64 -1.82 -18.97 8.38
C ARG A 64 -3.19 -18.62 8.94
N ASN A 65 -4.23 -19.22 8.37
CA ASN A 65 -5.34 -19.79 9.13
C ASN A 65 -6.14 -20.66 8.16
N SER A 66 -5.65 -21.88 7.97
CA SER A 66 -6.48 -23.02 7.63
C SER A 66 -6.82 -23.72 8.94
N PRO A 67 -8.09 -23.84 9.32
CA PRO A 67 -8.53 -24.91 10.20
C PRO A 67 -9.11 -26.02 9.31
N GLU A 68 -8.35 -27.12 9.20
CA GLU A 68 -8.94 -28.43 8.93
C GLU A 68 -9.94 -28.73 10.05
N ASP A 69 -11.20 -29.00 9.70
CA ASP A 69 -12.09 -29.75 10.59
C ASP A 69 -13.25 -30.36 9.79
N LYS A 70 -13.21 -31.67 9.57
CA LYS A 70 -14.07 -32.63 10.29
C LYS A 70 -13.94 -34.05 9.75
N ARG A 71 -13.63 -34.96 10.67
CA ARG A 71 -13.86 -36.41 10.58
C ARG A 71 -15.31 -36.73 10.18
N ALA A 72 -15.46 -37.69 9.29
CA ALA A 72 -16.51 -38.70 9.28
C ALA A 72 -15.80 -39.96 8.75
N GLY A 73 -15.74 -41.07 9.48
CA GLY A 73 -16.89 -41.83 9.94
C GLY A 73 -16.94 -43.06 9.05
#